data_AF-A0A8H6ZC15-F1
#
_entry.id   AF-A0A8H6ZC15-F1
#
_cell.length_a   1.000
_cell.length_b   1.000
_cell.length_c   1.000
_cell.angle_alpha   90.00
_cell.angle_beta   90.00
_cell.angle_gamma   90.00
#
_symmetry.space_group_name_H-M   'P 1'
#
loop_
_entity.id
_entity.type
_entity.pdbx_description
1 polymer ?
#
loop_
_entity_poly.entity_id
_entity_poly.type
_entity_poly.pdbx_seq_one_letter_code
_entity_poly.pdbx_strand_id
1 'polypeptide(L)'
;MFSPFYPRHTPSSAYYSSPYSSPYSSPYSNPLCEPRALAQQQQQERERLAHARYLPTRDGYGYDYDSDGEDSYYGNNSYGYVDPRQRALLEAKRCQALEQQQLQLQQEQRRRAQLQEEAMRQQQRTEAVPQRQSPAPVPRSPSPSTTTTQIPARTPSPVSVPVSAPRSPSSQTTPTPAPRSPSPSQSAAQTPTPEQLDSAASTLQSAYRAHRAHRAISALAAQFHKLKSKFASPVVIDYQTPKGVVSVPVPPFEGPAPKLAYTPTNVPLHTYTEMLSRLLVSLDGIESRGDRGVRDRRRAVVRKVETEAARLESFWRDVWAVHDESDSGEDDFEFQTPPSSPMLAAADTVEKELTGDEKDEGMVDEFVLV
;
A
#
# COMPACT_ATOMS: atom_id res chain seq x y z
N MET A 1 44.40 15.38 9.51
CA MET A 1 43.71 15.56 8.22
C MET A 1 42.63 16.62 8.41
N PHE A 2 42.69 17.67 7.60
CA PHE A 2 41.90 18.90 7.71
C PHE A 2 40.42 18.67 7.39
N SER A 3 39.52 19.16 8.24
CA SER A 3 38.11 19.38 7.88
C SER A 3 37.92 20.84 7.48
N PRO A 4 37.40 21.13 6.27
CA PRO A 4 37.17 22.50 5.83
C PRO A 4 35.87 23.07 6.39
N PHE A 5 35.96 24.34 6.75
CA PHE A 5 34.90 25.29 7.07
C PHE A 5 33.74 25.25 6.06
N TYR A 6 32.50 25.25 6.56
CA TYR A 6 31.32 25.68 5.78
C TYR A 6 30.89 27.10 6.23
N PRO A 7 30.70 28.05 5.30
CA PRO A 7 30.23 29.39 5.63
C PRO A 7 28.71 29.43 5.84
N ARG A 8 28.27 30.12 6.91
CA ARG A 8 26.88 30.53 7.13
C ARG A 8 26.54 31.66 6.14
N HIS A 9 25.56 31.44 5.27
CA HIS A 9 24.88 32.52 4.57
C HIS A 9 23.59 32.87 5.32
N THR A 10 23.53 34.09 5.84
CA THR A 10 22.28 34.75 6.27
C THR A 10 21.74 35.57 5.10
N PRO A 11 20.47 35.44 4.71
CA PRO A 11 19.85 36.41 3.81
C PRO A 11 19.49 37.67 4.60
N SER A 12 20.29 38.72 4.39
CA SER A 12 19.95 40.10 4.71
C SER A 12 18.78 40.52 3.81
N SER A 13 17.56 40.53 4.36
CA SER A 13 16.40 41.13 3.70
C SER A 13 16.44 42.64 3.91
N ALA A 14 17.06 43.34 2.97
CA ALA A 14 17.13 44.78 2.91
C ALA A 14 15.72 45.37 2.78
N TYR A 15 15.36 46.17 3.78
CA TYR A 15 14.32 47.20 3.73
C TYR A 15 14.57 48.14 2.54
N TYR A 16 13.84 47.98 1.44
CA TYR A 16 13.58 49.07 0.52
C TYR A 16 12.16 49.60 0.77
N SER A 17 12.08 50.50 1.75
CA SER A 17 10.97 51.43 1.90
C SER A 17 11.07 52.45 0.77
N SER A 18 10.14 52.41 -0.18
CA SER A 18 10.06 53.36 -1.29
C SER A 18 9.41 54.67 -0.79
N PRO A 19 10.10 55.84 -0.86
CA PRO A 19 9.60 57.08 -0.28
C PRO A 19 8.69 57.91 -1.20
N TYR A 20 8.26 57.40 -2.35
CA TYR A 20 7.35 58.14 -3.24
C TYR A 20 5.88 57.75 -2.99
N SER A 21 5.36 58.20 -1.86
CA SER A 21 3.92 58.33 -1.64
C SER A 21 3.40 59.50 -2.47
N SER A 22 2.68 59.19 -3.55
CA SER A 22 2.07 60.16 -4.45
C SER A 22 0.87 60.85 -3.77
N PRO A 23 0.86 62.19 -3.62
CA PRO A 23 -0.19 62.91 -2.89
C PRO A 23 -1.46 63.21 -3.72
N TYR A 24 -1.61 62.66 -4.93
CA TYR A 24 -2.79 62.87 -5.77
C TYR A 24 -3.59 61.58 -5.95
N SER A 25 -4.23 61.10 -4.88
CA SER A 25 -5.32 60.13 -5.00
C SER A 25 -6.64 60.90 -5.06
N SER A 26 -7.10 61.08 -6.30
CA SER A 26 -8.36 61.74 -6.65
C SER A 26 -9.56 61.03 -5.99
N PRO A 27 -10.52 61.77 -5.39
CA PRO A 27 -11.69 61.19 -4.73
C PRO A 27 -12.82 60.80 -5.70
N TYR A 28 -12.61 60.85 -7.02
CA TYR A 28 -13.64 60.46 -7.99
C TYR A 28 -13.61 58.96 -8.28
N SER A 29 -14.29 58.22 -7.39
CA SER A 29 -15.34 57.26 -7.74
C SER A 29 -15.26 56.63 -9.14
N ASN A 30 -14.56 55.50 -9.22
CA ASN A 30 -14.70 54.54 -10.31
C ASN A 30 -15.75 53.48 -9.90
N PRO A 31 -17.01 53.52 -10.40
CA PRO A 31 -18.05 52.55 -10.06
C PRO A 31 -17.76 51.13 -10.59
N LEU A 32 -16.62 50.91 -11.24
CA LEU A 32 -16.09 49.61 -11.66
C LEU A 32 -15.14 48.96 -10.64
N CYS A 33 -14.85 49.62 -9.51
CA CYS A 33 -13.95 49.09 -8.48
C CYS A 33 -14.63 48.08 -7.52
N GLU A 34 -15.95 48.19 -7.35
CA GLU A 34 -16.73 47.33 -6.45
C GLU A 34 -16.64 45.82 -6.78
N PRO A 35 -16.78 45.35 -8.04
CA PRO A 35 -16.68 43.92 -8.33
C PRO A 35 -15.27 43.37 -8.09
N ARG A 36 -14.23 44.21 -8.17
CA ARG A 36 -12.85 43.78 -7.94
C ARG A 36 -12.52 43.67 -6.45
N ALA A 37 -13.02 44.60 -5.63
CA ALA A 37 -12.88 44.53 -4.19
C ALA A 37 -13.57 43.29 -3.60
N LEU A 38 -14.78 42.97 -4.10
CA LEU A 38 -15.54 41.78 -3.69
C LEU A 38 -14.85 40.47 -4.10
N ALA A 39 -14.28 40.42 -5.31
CA ALA A 39 -13.49 39.27 -5.75
C ALA A 39 -12.21 39.07 -4.91
N GLN A 40 -11.56 40.15 -4.51
CA GLN A 40 -10.36 40.11 -3.68
C GLN A 40 -10.68 39.65 -2.25
N GLN A 41 -11.83 40.06 -1.71
CA GLN A 41 -12.32 39.59 -0.42
C GLN A 41 -12.67 38.10 -0.43
N GLN A 42 -13.33 37.61 -1.49
CA GLN A 42 -13.59 36.16 -1.66
C GLN A 42 -12.29 35.35 -1.77
N GLN A 43 -11.27 35.90 -2.45
CA GLN A 43 -9.97 35.23 -2.55
C GLN A 43 -9.28 35.14 -1.19
N GLN A 44 -9.31 36.20 -0.38
CA GLN A 44 -8.77 36.18 0.98
C GLN A 44 -9.52 35.21 1.90
N GLU A 45 -10.84 35.07 1.77
CA GLU A 45 -11.60 34.06 2.51
C GLU A 45 -11.26 32.64 2.08
N ARG A 46 -11.10 32.37 0.78
CA ARG A 46 -10.62 31.06 0.28
C ARG A 46 -9.23 30.74 0.82
N GLU A 47 -8.32 31.73 0.83
CA GLU A 47 -6.97 31.55 1.36
C GLU A 47 -6.99 31.32 2.87
N ARG A 48 -7.80 32.05 3.64
CA ARG A 48 -7.98 31.80 5.09
C ARG A 48 -8.53 30.41 5.38
N LEU A 49 -9.53 29.95 4.62
CA LEU A 49 -10.10 28.61 4.78
C LEU A 49 -9.12 27.51 4.33
N ALA A 50 -8.36 27.74 3.26
CA ALA A 50 -7.30 26.83 2.83
C ALA A 50 -6.19 26.73 3.89
N HIS A 51 -5.80 27.85 4.50
CA HIS A 51 -4.79 27.89 5.55
C HIS A 51 -5.29 27.26 6.86
N ALA A 52 -6.58 27.41 7.19
CA ALA A 52 -7.20 26.75 8.33
C ALA A 52 -7.26 25.22 8.19
N ARG A 53 -7.30 24.69 6.95
CA ARG A 53 -7.20 23.24 6.68
C ARG A 53 -5.79 22.66 6.90
N TYR A 54 -4.77 23.51 6.98
CA TYR A 54 -3.36 23.12 7.09
C TYR A 54 -2.72 23.46 8.43
N LEU A 55 -3.50 23.82 9.46
CA LEU A 55 -2.98 23.80 10.83
C LEU A 55 -2.95 22.33 11.27
N PRO A 56 -1.77 21.67 11.33
CA PRO A 56 -1.69 20.36 11.95
C PRO A 56 -2.17 20.54 13.38
N THR A 57 -3.22 19.81 13.76
CA THR A 57 -3.57 19.62 15.15
C THR A 57 -2.29 19.13 15.84
N ARG A 58 -1.69 20.04 16.62
CA ARG A 58 -0.59 19.77 17.54
C ARG A 58 -1.18 18.98 18.70
N ASP A 59 -1.71 17.80 18.40
CA ASP A 59 -2.18 16.86 19.38
C ASP A 59 -0.96 16.13 19.93
N GLY A 60 -0.88 16.16 21.26
CA GLY A 60 0.32 15.90 22.02
C GLY A 60 0.89 14.51 21.78
N TYR A 61 2.22 14.48 21.73
CA TYR A 61 3.02 13.31 22.00
C TYR A 61 2.81 12.90 23.46
N GLY A 62 1.74 12.15 23.72
CA GLY A 62 1.62 11.31 24.91
C GLY A 62 2.46 10.06 24.68
N TYR A 63 3.67 10.07 25.24
CA TYR A 63 4.46 8.86 25.43
C TYR A 63 3.78 8.06 26.55
N ASP A 64 3.00 7.04 26.21
CA ASP A 64 2.69 5.97 27.15
C ASP A 64 3.51 4.74 26.73
N TYR A 65 4.47 4.45 27.60
CA TYR A 65 5.29 3.26 27.63
C TYR A 65 4.41 2.02 27.87
N ASP A 66 4.79 0.92 27.22
CA ASP A 66 4.71 -0.46 27.69
C ASP A 66 3.40 -0.92 28.37
N SER A 67 2.53 -1.54 27.57
CA SER A 67 1.61 -2.56 28.09
C SER A 67 1.44 -3.67 27.05
N ASP A 68 2.47 -4.50 27.02
CA ASP A 68 2.43 -5.94 26.81
C ASP A 68 1.22 -6.57 27.53
N GLY A 69 0.16 -6.78 26.76
CA GLY A 69 -1.04 -7.49 27.18
C GLY A 69 -1.64 -8.21 25.98
N GLU A 70 -1.30 -9.50 25.87
CA GLU A 70 -1.92 -10.45 24.97
C GLU A 70 -3.45 -10.51 25.14
N ASP A 71 -4.11 -11.05 24.12
CA ASP A 71 -5.50 -11.50 24.11
C ASP A 71 -6.63 -10.44 24.09
N SER A 72 -7.07 -10.09 22.87
CA SER A 72 -8.51 -9.98 22.63
C SER A 72 -8.89 -10.25 21.18
N TYR A 73 -9.20 -11.51 20.94
CA TYR A 73 -9.80 -12.08 19.75
C TYR A 73 -11.31 -11.79 19.78
N TYR A 74 -11.81 -11.04 18.77
CA TYR A 74 -13.21 -10.78 18.42
C TYR A 74 -14.08 -9.98 19.41
N GLY A 75 -14.42 -8.75 19.05
CA GLY A 75 -15.66 -8.15 19.57
C GLY A 75 -15.81 -6.64 19.47
N ASN A 76 -16.53 -6.23 18.43
CA ASN A 76 -17.56 -5.19 18.52
C ASN A 76 -17.11 -3.71 18.46
N ASN A 77 -17.28 -3.15 17.25
CA ASN A 77 -17.44 -1.72 16.97
C ASN A 77 -18.42 -1.04 17.93
N SER A 78 -17.95 -0.39 19.00
CA SER A 78 -18.87 0.37 19.87
C SER A 78 -18.26 1.60 20.54
N TYR A 79 -17.46 2.38 19.81
CA TYR A 79 -17.40 3.82 20.08
C TYR A 79 -17.34 4.55 18.74
N GLY A 80 -18.22 5.54 18.55
CA GLY A 80 -18.42 6.31 17.31
C GLY A 80 -17.24 7.17 16.86
N TYR A 81 -16.01 6.70 17.07
CA TYR A 81 -14.81 7.23 16.47
C TYR A 81 -14.76 6.78 15.01
N VAL A 82 -15.33 7.61 14.14
CA VAL A 82 -14.99 7.58 12.72
C VAL A 82 -13.50 7.87 12.63
N ASP A 83 -12.72 6.91 12.13
CA ASP A 83 -11.29 7.04 11.87
C ASP A 83 -11.01 8.43 11.26
N PRO A 84 -10.06 9.23 11.81
CA PRO A 84 -9.74 10.56 11.28
C PRO A 84 -9.59 10.60 9.76
N ARG A 85 -9.09 9.50 9.16
CA ARG A 85 -8.97 9.39 7.71
C ARG A 85 -10.32 9.21 7.00
N GLN A 86 -11.23 8.43 7.58
CA GLN A 86 -12.59 8.26 7.08
C GLN A 86 -13.40 9.54 7.26
N ARG A 87 -13.19 10.28 8.35
CA ARG A 87 -13.81 11.59 8.59
C ARG A 87 -13.37 12.62 7.54
N ALA A 88 -12.07 12.72 7.26
CA ALA A 88 -11.53 13.59 6.23
C ALA A 88 -12.10 13.25 4.83
N LEU A 89 -12.27 11.96 4.52
CA LEU A 89 -12.90 11.51 3.26
C LEU A 89 -14.36 11.95 3.16
N LEU A 90 -15.14 11.80 4.24
CA LEU A 90 -16.54 12.20 4.28
C LEU A 90 -16.69 13.73 4.18
N GLU A 91 -15.83 14.49 4.86
CA GLU A 91 -15.78 15.95 4.76
C GLU A 91 -15.38 16.41 3.35
N ALA A 92 -14.41 15.75 2.71
CA ALA A 92 -14.04 16.02 1.32
C ALA A 92 -15.21 15.80 0.35
N LYS A 93 -15.96 14.70 0.51
CA LYS A 93 -17.19 14.45 -0.26
C LYS A 93 -18.26 15.52 -0.04
N ARG A 94 -18.47 15.94 1.21
CA ARG A 94 -19.45 16.98 1.54
C ARG A 94 -19.06 18.33 0.93
N CYS A 95 -17.77 18.67 0.93
CA CYS A 95 -17.27 19.87 0.27
C CYS A 95 -17.47 19.82 -1.25
N GLN A 96 -17.17 18.68 -1.88
CA GLN A 96 -17.35 18.51 -3.32
C GLN A 96 -18.83 18.62 -3.73
N ALA A 97 -19.74 18.10 -2.93
CA ALA A 97 -21.18 18.22 -3.17
C ALA A 97 -21.67 19.69 -3.08
N LEU A 98 -21.17 20.45 -2.10
CA LEU A 98 -21.50 21.88 -1.96
C LEU A 98 -20.97 22.72 -3.12
N GLU A 99 -19.77 22.41 -3.60
CA GLU A 99 -19.20 23.09 -4.77
C GLU A 99 -20.02 22.81 -6.04
N GLN A 100 -20.43 21.56 -6.26
CA GLN A 100 -21.33 21.22 -7.37
C GLN A 100 -22.68 21.95 -7.27
N GLN A 101 -23.23 22.08 -6.07
CA GLN A 101 -24.48 22.81 -5.85
C GLN A 101 -24.33 24.31 -6.16
N GLN A 102 -23.22 24.94 -5.75
CA GLN A 102 -22.93 26.34 -6.11
C GLN A 102 -22.82 26.53 -7.61
N LEU A 103 -22.15 25.59 -8.30
CA LEU A 103 -21.95 25.67 -9.74
C LEU A 103 -23.28 25.53 -10.50
N GLN A 104 -24.19 24.66 -10.04
CA GLN A 104 -25.54 24.55 -10.58
C GLN A 104 -26.35 25.85 -10.38
N LEU A 105 -26.31 26.44 -9.19
CA LEU A 105 -26.98 27.72 -8.91
C LEU A 105 -26.43 28.84 -9.80
N GLN A 106 -25.11 28.88 -10.00
CA GLN A 106 -24.49 29.87 -10.88
C GLN A 106 -24.90 29.67 -12.35
N GLN A 107 -24.97 28.43 -12.83
CA GLN A 107 -25.48 28.12 -14.17
C GLN A 107 -26.95 28.52 -14.31
N GLU A 108 -27.78 28.27 -13.30
CA GLU A 108 -29.19 28.66 -13.29
C GLU A 108 -29.35 30.18 -13.33
N GLN A 109 -28.56 30.91 -12.53
CA GLN A 109 -28.54 32.38 -12.57
C GLN A 109 -28.14 32.90 -13.96
N ARG A 110 -27.12 32.33 -14.58
CA ARG A 110 -26.74 32.67 -15.97
C ARG A 110 -27.88 32.40 -16.94
N ARG A 111 -28.55 31.25 -16.83
CA ARG A 111 -29.70 30.92 -17.67
C ARG A 111 -30.85 31.90 -17.48
N ARG A 112 -31.12 32.31 -16.24
CA ARG A 112 -32.17 33.28 -15.90
C ARG A 112 -31.83 34.68 -16.41
N ALA A 113 -30.57 35.10 -16.33
CA ALA A 113 -30.10 36.36 -16.89
C ALA A 113 -30.21 36.38 -18.42
N GLN A 114 -29.84 35.28 -19.09
CA GLN A 114 -30.01 35.15 -20.55
C GLN A 114 -31.47 35.24 -20.97
N LEU A 115 -32.39 34.59 -20.24
CA LEU A 115 -33.82 34.69 -20.52
C LEU A 115 -34.36 36.11 -20.30
N GLN A 116 -33.88 36.83 -19.28
CA GLN A 116 -34.26 38.23 -19.07
C GLN A 116 -33.72 39.13 -20.18
N GLU A 117 -32.47 38.93 -20.61
CA GLU A 117 -31.88 39.66 -21.71
C GLU A 117 -32.63 39.40 -23.02
N GLU A 118 -32.98 38.15 -23.31
CA GLU A 118 -33.77 37.78 -24.48
C GLU A 118 -35.18 38.39 -24.44
N ALA A 119 -35.84 38.36 -23.29
CA ALA A 119 -37.15 38.99 -23.11
C ALA A 119 -37.09 40.51 -23.34
N MET A 120 -36.06 41.17 -22.80
CA MET A 120 -35.84 42.60 -23.02
C MET A 120 -35.56 42.90 -24.51
N ARG A 121 -34.79 42.04 -25.17
CA ARG A 121 -34.48 42.15 -26.60
C ARG A 121 -35.73 41.94 -27.48
N GLN A 122 -36.66 41.08 -27.08
CA GLN A 122 -37.95 40.92 -27.77
C GLN A 122 -38.83 42.17 -27.63
N GLN A 123 -38.90 42.78 -26.45
CA GLN A 123 -39.65 44.03 -26.24
C GLN A 123 -39.14 45.16 -27.15
N GLN A 124 -37.82 45.36 -27.21
CA GLN A 124 -37.23 46.34 -28.12
C GLN A 124 -37.54 46.02 -29.60
N ARG A 125 -37.57 44.73 -29.97
CA ARG A 125 -37.92 44.30 -31.32
C ARG A 125 -39.37 44.62 -31.68
N THR A 126 -40.30 44.48 -30.74
CA THR A 126 -41.72 44.82 -30.97
C THR A 126 -41.96 46.33 -31.07
N GLU A 127 -41.19 47.14 -30.35
CA GLU A 127 -41.29 48.61 -30.45
C GLU A 127 -40.65 49.17 -31.73
N ALA A 128 -39.62 48.49 -32.26
CA ALA A 128 -38.87 48.94 -33.43
C ALA A 128 -39.48 48.53 -34.79
N VAL A 129 -40.71 48.00 -34.85
CA VAL A 129 -41.39 47.74 -36.13
C VAL A 129 -42.06 49.05 -36.61
N PRO A 130 -41.50 49.77 -37.60
CA PRO A 130 -42.18 50.92 -38.17
C PRO A 130 -43.47 50.45 -38.83
N GLN A 131 -44.57 51.19 -38.59
CA GLN A 131 -45.85 51.03 -39.28
C GLN A 131 -45.64 50.97 -40.81
N ARG A 132 -45.55 49.76 -41.36
CA ARG A 132 -45.56 49.56 -42.81
C ARG A 132 -47.01 49.40 -43.25
N GLN A 133 -47.43 50.36 -44.05
CA GLN A 133 -48.73 50.46 -44.69
C GLN A 133 -49.14 49.13 -45.35
N SER A 134 -50.39 48.76 -45.09
CA SER A 134 -51.06 47.52 -45.48
C SER A 134 -51.20 47.37 -47.00
N PRO A 135 -50.86 46.20 -47.58
CA PRO A 135 -51.45 45.74 -48.83
C PRO A 135 -52.64 44.80 -48.57
N ALA A 136 -53.63 44.89 -49.46
CA ALA A 136 -54.98 44.36 -49.43
C ALA A 136 -55.12 42.80 -49.36
N PRO A 137 -56.32 42.28 -49.02
CA PRO A 137 -56.54 40.85 -48.77
C PRO A 137 -56.92 40.08 -50.04
N VAL A 138 -56.43 38.85 -50.16
CA VAL A 138 -56.98 37.83 -51.07
C VAL A 138 -57.36 36.57 -50.27
N PRO A 139 -58.54 35.97 -50.52
CA PRO A 139 -59.05 34.83 -49.75
C PRO A 139 -58.79 33.48 -50.44
N ARG A 140 -59.10 32.38 -49.71
CA ARG A 140 -59.12 30.93 -50.05
C ARG A 140 -57.90 30.19 -49.50
N SER A 141 -57.99 29.03 -48.83
CA SER A 141 -59.08 28.10 -48.50
C SER A 141 -58.50 27.07 -47.47
N PRO A 142 -59.35 26.25 -46.82
CA PRO A 142 -58.98 25.45 -45.65
C PRO A 142 -58.57 24.01 -46.00
N SER A 143 -57.81 23.35 -45.12
CA SER A 143 -58.08 21.98 -44.66
C SER A 143 -57.13 21.51 -43.52
N PRO A 144 -57.61 20.69 -42.57
CA PRO A 144 -56.93 20.27 -41.34
C PRO A 144 -56.45 18.79 -41.39
N SER A 145 -55.48 18.40 -40.54
CA SER A 145 -55.25 17.01 -40.06
C SER A 145 -54.15 17.03 -38.98
N THR A 146 -54.50 16.95 -37.70
CA THR A 146 -54.52 15.76 -36.82
C THR A 146 -53.15 15.30 -36.30
N THR A 147 -52.92 15.60 -35.02
CA THR A 147 -52.61 14.67 -33.92
C THR A 147 -51.89 13.38 -34.28
N THR A 148 -50.75 13.09 -33.63
CA THR A 148 -50.53 11.82 -32.91
C THR A 148 -49.23 11.87 -32.09
N THR A 149 -49.44 11.87 -30.77
CA THR A 149 -48.53 11.45 -29.71
C THR A 149 -48.04 10.01 -29.93
N GLN A 150 -46.72 9.77 -29.88
CA GLN A 150 -46.21 8.45 -29.52
C GLN A 150 -45.03 8.56 -28.54
N ILE A 151 -45.34 8.19 -27.30
CA ILE A 151 -44.43 7.66 -26.31
C ILE A 151 -44.38 6.14 -26.54
N PRO A 152 -43.21 5.48 -26.50
CA PRO A 152 -43.18 4.07 -26.14
C PRO A 152 -42.57 3.86 -24.75
N ALA A 153 -43.30 3.06 -24.00
CA ALA A 153 -43.05 2.62 -22.66
C ALA A 153 -42.01 1.48 -22.58
N ARG A 154 -41.44 1.39 -21.37
CA ARG A 154 -40.74 0.28 -20.68
C ARG A 154 -41.02 -1.14 -21.19
N THR A 155 -40.01 -2.03 -21.02
CA THR A 155 -40.15 -3.34 -20.33
C THR A 155 -38.76 -3.98 -20.03
N PRO A 156 -38.68 -4.98 -19.13
CA PRO A 156 -37.51 -5.29 -18.28
C PRO A 156 -36.65 -6.49 -18.72
N SER A 157 -35.55 -6.69 -17.98
CA SER A 157 -34.57 -7.79 -18.01
C SER A 157 -35.13 -9.21 -18.10
N PRO A 158 -34.27 -10.20 -18.41
CA PRO A 158 -34.08 -11.25 -17.40
C PRO A 158 -32.63 -11.70 -17.17
N VAL A 159 -32.47 -12.26 -15.98
CA VAL A 159 -31.33 -12.97 -15.38
C VAL A 159 -30.87 -14.16 -16.22
N SER A 160 -29.56 -14.42 -16.26
CA SER A 160 -29.01 -15.77 -16.48
C SER A 160 -27.70 -15.95 -15.71
N VAL A 161 -27.72 -16.98 -14.86
CA VAL A 161 -26.72 -17.48 -13.92
C VAL A 161 -25.59 -18.27 -14.63
N PRO A 162 -24.48 -18.60 -13.92
CA PRO A 162 -23.24 -19.07 -14.53
C PRO A 162 -23.24 -20.59 -14.79
N VAL A 163 -22.66 -21.00 -15.91
CA VAL A 163 -22.29 -22.40 -16.16
C VAL A 163 -20.77 -22.52 -16.07
N SER A 164 -20.33 -23.18 -15.00
CA SER A 164 -19.02 -23.80 -14.88
C SER A 164 -18.99 -25.06 -15.74
N ALA A 165 -18.02 -25.17 -16.65
CA ALA A 165 -17.63 -26.44 -17.23
C ALA A 165 -16.10 -26.48 -17.40
N PRO A 166 -15.45 -27.63 -17.11
CA PRO A 166 -14.00 -27.79 -17.17
C PRO A 166 -13.56 -28.01 -18.63
N ARG A 167 -12.55 -27.27 -19.09
CA ARG A 167 -11.91 -27.52 -20.39
C ARG A 167 -10.60 -28.29 -20.18
N SER A 168 -10.65 -29.57 -20.55
CA SER A 168 -9.48 -30.38 -20.87
C SER A 168 -8.76 -29.87 -22.13
N PRO A 169 -7.46 -30.19 -22.30
CA PRO A 169 -6.64 -29.69 -23.39
C PRO A 169 -6.72 -30.61 -24.62
N SER A 170 -7.00 -30.05 -25.80
CA SER A 170 -6.69 -30.73 -27.05
C SER A 170 -6.58 -29.78 -28.24
N SER A 171 -5.45 -29.98 -28.92
CA SER A 171 -5.26 -29.93 -30.36
C SER A 171 -5.16 -28.57 -31.05
N GLN A 172 -3.92 -28.28 -31.44
CA GLN A 172 -3.55 -27.37 -32.51
C GLN A 172 -4.40 -27.65 -33.75
N THR A 173 -5.35 -26.76 -34.03
CA THR A 173 -5.90 -26.57 -35.37
C THR A 173 -5.42 -25.22 -35.87
N THR A 174 -4.55 -25.25 -36.88
CA THR A 174 -4.18 -24.09 -37.70
C THR A 174 -5.46 -23.47 -38.29
N PRO A 175 -5.81 -22.22 -37.96
CA PRO A 175 -7.01 -21.60 -38.47
C PRO A 175 -6.81 -21.23 -39.95
N THR A 176 -7.70 -21.78 -40.78
CA THR A 176 -7.92 -21.35 -42.16
C THR A 176 -8.47 -19.92 -42.15
N PRO A 177 -7.93 -18.97 -42.95
CA PRO A 177 -8.39 -17.59 -42.96
C PRO A 177 -9.79 -17.49 -43.57
N ALA A 178 -10.80 -17.26 -42.72
CA ALA A 178 -12.16 -16.94 -43.14
C ALA A 178 -12.21 -15.58 -43.88
N PRO A 179 -13.11 -15.42 -44.87
CA PRO A 179 -13.27 -14.18 -45.63
C PRO A 179 -13.66 -13.02 -44.73
N ARG A 180 -12.95 -11.90 -44.92
CA ARG A 180 -13.03 -10.67 -44.14
C ARG A 180 -14.41 -10.03 -44.27
N SER A 181 -15.20 -10.10 -43.20
CA SER A 181 -16.37 -9.24 -43.01
C SER A 181 -15.95 -7.76 -43.05
N PRO A 182 -16.78 -6.86 -43.62
CA PRO A 182 -16.46 -5.45 -43.76
C PRO A 182 -16.20 -4.81 -42.40
N SER A 183 -14.99 -4.31 -42.25
CA SER A 183 -14.50 -3.63 -41.06
C SER A 183 -15.45 -2.47 -40.71
N PRO A 184 -15.98 -2.39 -39.48
CA PRO A 184 -16.76 -1.23 -39.06
C PRO A 184 -15.88 0.01 -39.22
N SER A 185 -16.42 1.04 -39.89
CA SER A 185 -15.77 2.32 -40.13
C SER A 185 -14.99 2.78 -38.91
N GLN A 186 -13.69 2.99 -39.10
CA GLN A 186 -12.80 3.61 -38.13
C GLN A 186 -13.32 5.03 -37.87
N SER A 187 -14.15 5.19 -36.84
CA SER A 187 -14.50 6.50 -36.30
C SER A 187 -13.20 7.25 -36.02
N ALA A 188 -13.06 8.42 -36.64
CA ALA A 188 -11.86 9.25 -36.59
C ALA A 188 -11.29 9.31 -35.17
N ALA A 189 -10.03 8.88 -35.03
CA ALA A 189 -9.31 8.86 -33.75
C ALA A 189 -9.33 10.26 -33.14
N GLN A 190 -10.12 10.44 -32.07
CA GLN A 190 -10.11 11.67 -31.30
C GLN A 190 -8.74 11.80 -30.65
N THR A 191 -8.04 12.91 -30.90
CA THR A 191 -6.78 13.22 -30.23
C THR A 191 -7.03 13.33 -28.73
N PRO A 192 -6.27 12.61 -27.88
CA PRO A 192 -6.49 12.62 -26.44
C PRO A 192 -6.33 14.03 -25.88
N THR A 193 -7.21 14.39 -24.93
CA THR A 193 -7.12 15.69 -24.24
C THR A 193 -5.91 15.69 -23.29
N PRO A 194 -5.32 16.86 -22.98
CA PRO A 194 -4.14 16.93 -22.11
C PRO A 194 -4.38 16.31 -20.72
N GLU A 195 -5.58 16.47 -20.16
CA GLU A 195 -5.95 15.85 -18.88
C GLU A 195 -5.94 14.31 -18.93
N GLN A 196 -6.34 13.72 -20.07
CA GLN A 196 -6.26 12.26 -20.26
C GLN A 196 -4.80 11.79 -20.32
N LEU A 197 -3.90 12.59 -20.92
CA LEU A 197 -2.47 12.28 -20.95
C LEU A 197 -1.86 12.31 -19.56
N ASP A 198 -2.21 13.28 -18.72
CA ASP A 198 -1.68 13.39 -17.34
C ASP A 198 -2.17 12.22 -16.45
N SER A 199 -3.44 11.84 -16.60
CA SER A 199 -4.01 10.68 -15.91
C SER A 199 -3.38 9.36 -16.36
N ALA A 200 -3.17 9.19 -17.67
CA ALA A 200 -2.49 8.03 -18.23
C ALA A 200 -1.01 7.96 -17.77
N ALA A 201 -0.31 9.09 -17.76
CA ALA A 201 1.08 9.18 -17.28
C ALA A 201 1.17 8.81 -15.80
N SER A 202 0.25 9.30 -14.97
CA SER A 202 0.19 8.97 -13.54
C SER A 202 -0.05 7.47 -13.31
N THR A 203 -0.96 6.88 -14.08
CA THR A 203 -1.26 5.43 -14.03
C THR A 203 -0.05 4.60 -14.42
N LEU A 204 0.62 4.96 -15.53
CA LEU A 204 1.81 4.27 -16.01
C LEU A 204 2.96 4.37 -15.02
N GLN A 205 3.18 5.54 -14.42
CA GLN A 205 4.20 5.73 -13.39
C GLN A 205 3.90 4.89 -12.15
N SER A 206 2.64 4.82 -11.71
CA SER A 206 2.23 3.98 -10.59
C SER A 206 2.51 2.50 -10.87
N ALA A 207 2.08 2.00 -12.04
CA ALA A 207 2.30 0.63 -12.48
C ALA A 207 3.80 0.29 -12.57
N TYR A 208 4.61 1.19 -13.13
CA TYR A 208 6.06 1.01 -13.22
C TYR A 208 6.73 0.93 -11.84
N ARG A 209 6.30 1.78 -10.89
CA ARG A 209 6.82 1.75 -9.51
C ARG A 209 6.45 0.44 -8.82
N ALA A 210 5.19 -0.01 -8.93
CA ALA A 210 4.74 -1.29 -8.38
C ALA A 210 5.54 -2.46 -8.96
N HIS A 211 5.72 -2.49 -10.29
CA HIS A 211 6.52 -3.50 -10.97
C HIS A 211 7.98 -3.51 -10.49
N ARG A 212 8.61 -2.33 -10.36
CA ARG A 212 9.98 -2.21 -9.82
C ARG A 212 10.06 -2.76 -8.39
N ALA A 213 9.09 -2.46 -7.54
CA ALA A 213 9.03 -2.98 -6.17
C ALA A 213 8.90 -4.51 -6.15
N HIS A 214 8.01 -5.08 -6.97
CA HIS A 214 7.89 -6.53 -7.11
C HIS A 214 9.18 -7.20 -7.57
N ARG A 215 9.88 -6.60 -8.54
CA ARG A 215 11.18 -7.11 -9.01
C ARG A 215 12.22 -7.06 -7.90
N ALA A 216 12.27 -5.98 -7.12
CA ALA A 216 13.19 -5.85 -5.98
C ALA A 216 12.91 -6.91 -4.90
N ILE A 217 11.64 -7.09 -4.51
CA ILE A 217 11.24 -8.14 -3.55
C ILE A 217 11.63 -9.53 -4.07
N SER A 218 11.39 -9.81 -5.35
CA SER A 218 11.74 -11.10 -5.95
C SER A 218 13.26 -11.34 -5.98
N ALA A 219 14.05 -10.29 -6.23
CA ALA A 219 15.50 -10.37 -6.17
C ALA A 219 16.01 -10.65 -4.74
N LEU A 220 15.45 -9.98 -3.73
CA LEU A 220 15.78 -10.25 -2.32
C LEU A 220 15.36 -11.66 -1.89
N ALA A 221 14.20 -12.15 -2.33
CA ALA A 221 13.79 -13.52 -2.09
C ALA A 221 14.77 -14.53 -2.72
N ALA A 222 15.24 -14.28 -3.94
CA ALA A 222 16.25 -15.12 -4.57
C ALA A 222 17.59 -15.07 -3.83
N GLN A 223 18.00 -13.91 -3.31
CA GLN A 223 19.19 -13.78 -2.47
C GLN A 223 19.06 -14.57 -1.17
N PHE A 224 17.89 -14.52 -0.52
CA PHE A 224 17.59 -15.34 0.65
C PHE A 224 17.75 -16.83 0.36
N HIS A 225 17.12 -17.34 -0.71
CA HIS A 225 17.26 -18.75 -1.10
C HIS A 225 18.70 -19.14 -1.41
N LYS A 226 19.46 -18.26 -2.07
CA LYS A 226 20.89 -18.47 -2.34
C LYS A 226 21.71 -18.55 -1.05
N LEU A 227 21.50 -17.62 -0.12
CA LEU A 227 22.18 -17.63 1.18
C LEU A 227 21.86 -18.91 1.95
N LYS A 228 20.58 -19.28 2.02
CA LYS A 228 20.13 -20.51 2.66
C LYS A 228 20.77 -21.77 2.05
N SER A 229 20.85 -21.85 0.72
CA SER A 229 21.49 -22.99 0.04
C SER A 229 23.01 -23.06 0.23
N LYS A 230 23.66 -21.92 0.48
CA LYS A 230 25.11 -21.84 0.65
C LYS A 230 25.53 -22.09 2.11
N PHE A 231 24.64 -21.84 3.05
CA PHE A 231 24.93 -21.99 4.46
C PHE A 231 25.10 -23.47 4.83
N ALA A 232 26.26 -23.80 5.40
CA ALA A 232 26.54 -25.11 5.98
C ALA A 232 26.67 -24.93 7.50
N SER A 233 25.90 -25.72 8.25
CA SER A 233 25.95 -25.66 9.71
C SER A 233 27.29 -26.21 10.22
N PRO A 234 27.98 -25.51 11.14
CA PRO A 234 29.21 -26.03 11.73
C PRO A 234 28.92 -27.25 12.62
N VAL A 235 29.90 -28.17 12.70
CA VAL A 235 29.82 -29.39 13.53
C VAL A 235 30.08 -29.10 15.02
N VAL A 236 30.83 -28.02 15.29
CA VAL A 236 31.23 -27.59 16.63
C VAL A 236 30.93 -26.10 16.76
N ILE A 237 30.36 -25.70 17.88
CA ILE A 237 29.98 -24.31 18.17
C ILE A 237 30.71 -23.85 19.42
N ASP A 238 31.32 -22.66 19.36
CA ASP A 238 32.03 -22.07 20.50
C ASP A 238 31.11 -21.10 21.27
N TYR A 239 30.97 -21.29 22.57
CA TYR A 239 30.14 -20.44 23.43
C TYR A 239 30.99 -19.60 24.36
N GLN A 240 30.53 -18.37 24.64
CA GLN A 240 31.18 -17.49 25.60
C GLN A 240 30.55 -17.69 26.97
N THR A 241 31.32 -18.24 27.91
CA THR A 241 30.94 -18.44 29.31
C THR A 241 31.77 -17.51 30.21
N PRO A 242 31.35 -17.25 31.47
CA PRO A 242 32.19 -16.51 32.42
C PRO A 242 33.54 -17.19 32.71
N LYS A 243 33.64 -18.51 32.49
CA LYS A 243 34.87 -19.29 32.70
C LYS A 243 35.81 -19.29 31.48
N GLY A 244 35.35 -18.83 30.31
CA GLY A 244 36.12 -18.81 29.07
C GLY A 244 35.29 -19.17 27.84
N VAL A 245 35.95 -19.66 26.80
CA VAL A 245 35.28 -20.17 25.58
C VAL A 245 35.18 -21.68 25.67
N VAL A 246 33.98 -22.23 25.51
CA VAL A 246 33.70 -23.68 25.55
C VAL A 246 33.24 -24.13 24.18
N SER A 247 33.88 -25.15 23.62
CA SER A 247 33.53 -25.73 22.32
C SER A 247 32.62 -26.93 22.52
N VAL A 248 31.40 -26.85 21.98
CA VAL A 248 30.37 -27.87 22.16
C VAL A 248 30.09 -28.52 20.80
N PRO A 249 30.19 -29.86 20.67
CA PRO A 249 29.74 -30.57 19.47
C PRO A 249 28.21 -30.48 19.37
N VAL A 250 27.62 -30.56 18.17
CA VAL A 250 26.17 -30.35 17.92
C VAL A 250 25.34 -31.64 18.10
N PRO A 251 24.59 -31.81 19.20
CA PRO A 251 23.42 -32.70 19.29
C PRO A 251 22.09 -31.91 19.18
N PRO A 252 20.95 -32.57 18.92
CA PRO A 252 19.64 -31.92 18.80
C PRO A 252 18.84 -31.92 20.14
N PHE A 253 18.46 -30.76 20.71
CA PHE A 253 17.46 -30.64 21.79
C PHE A 253 17.18 -29.18 22.18
N GLU A 254 16.08 -28.76 22.83
CA GLU A 254 15.78 -27.33 23.12
C GLU A 254 16.15 -26.81 24.54
N GLY A 255 16.73 -25.60 24.65
CA GLY A 255 16.88 -24.90 25.95
C GLY A 255 17.55 -23.51 25.89
N PRO A 256 17.64 -22.78 27.02
CA PRO A 256 18.19 -21.42 27.07
C PRO A 256 19.72 -21.43 26.98
N ALA A 257 20.31 -20.64 26.08
CA ALA A 257 21.75 -20.66 25.81
C ALA A 257 22.48 -19.32 26.02
N PRO A 258 23.78 -19.38 26.38
CA PRO A 258 24.66 -18.24 26.48
C PRO A 258 25.00 -17.69 25.09
N LYS A 259 25.65 -16.53 25.11
CA LYS A 259 26.03 -15.81 23.91
C LYS A 259 27.09 -16.57 23.11
N LEU A 260 26.91 -16.62 21.81
CA LEU A 260 27.86 -17.20 20.87
C LEU A 260 29.21 -16.45 20.91
N ALA A 261 30.32 -17.17 21.00
CA ALA A 261 31.65 -16.54 21.00
C ALA A 261 32.02 -16.01 19.61
N TYR A 262 32.82 -14.94 19.56
CA TYR A 262 33.39 -14.41 18.31
C TYR A 262 34.69 -15.14 17.94
N THR A 263 34.59 -16.43 17.64
CA THR A 263 35.72 -17.27 17.20
C THR A 263 35.67 -17.51 15.68
N PRO A 264 36.81 -17.85 15.04
CA PRO A 264 36.85 -18.23 13.61
C PRO A 264 35.87 -19.35 13.25
N THR A 265 35.64 -20.30 14.16
CA THR A 265 34.69 -21.42 14.01
C THR A 265 33.26 -20.91 13.79
N ASN A 266 32.86 -19.88 14.53
CA ASN A 266 31.51 -19.32 14.48
C ASN A 266 31.32 -18.22 13.42
N VAL A 267 32.37 -17.83 12.70
CA VAL A 267 32.29 -16.78 11.66
C VAL A 267 31.18 -17.05 10.63
N PRO A 268 30.99 -18.29 10.12
CA PRO A 268 29.90 -18.59 9.18
C PRO A 268 28.51 -18.35 9.77
N LEU A 269 28.30 -18.64 11.07
CA LEU A 269 27.04 -18.39 11.77
C LEU A 269 26.79 -16.90 11.90
N HIS A 270 27.74 -16.15 12.47
CA HIS A 270 27.62 -14.69 12.62
C HIS A 270 27.38 -13.99 11.28
N THR A 271 28.14 -14.39 10.25
CA THR A 271 28.00 -13.83 8.90
C THR A 271 26.60 -14.12 8.34
N TYR A 272 26.09 -15.35 8.51
CA TYR A 272 24.77 -15.70 8.00
C TYR A 272 23.66 -14.92 8.72
N THR A 273 23.71 -14.84 10.05
CA THR A 273 22.78 -14.04 10.86
C THR A 273 22.81 -12.57 10.45
N GLU A 274 24.00 -11.97 10.29
CA GLU A 274 24.13 -10.58 9.83
C GLU A 274 23.52 -10.38 8.43
N MET A 275 23.74 -11.32 7.52
CA MET A 275 23.18 -11.27 6.17
C MET A 275 21.64 -11.38 6.18
N LEU A 276 21.04 -12.18 7.07
CA LEU A 276 19.60 -12.22 7.27
C LEU A 276 19.07 -10.87 7.80
N SER A 277 19.73 -10.28 8.79
CA SER A 277 19.36 -8.94 9.30
C SER A 277 19.45 -7.86 8.21
N ARG A 278 20.49 -7.88 7.37
CA ARG A 278 20.64 -6.96 6.22
C ARG A 278 19.51 -7.14 5.18
N LEU A 279 19.05 -8.38 4.95
CA LEU A 279 17.89 -8.65 4.08
C LEU A 279 16.60 -8.05 4.63
N LEU A 280 16.36 -8.16 5.95
CA LEU A 280 15.18 -7.57 6.60
C LEU A 280 15.17 -6.04 6.44
N VAL A 281 16.28 -5.38 6.76
CA VAL A 281 16.42 -3.92 6.56
C VAL A 281 16.19 -3.53 5.09
N SER A 282 16.71 -4.33 4.15
CA SER A 282 16.53 -4.09 2.72
C SER A 282 15.07 -4.27 2.27
N LEU A 283 14.35 -5.24 2.83
CA LEU A 283 12.93 -5.46 2.57
C LEU A 283 12.08 -4.30 3.08
N ASP A 284 12.37 -3.80 4.30
CA ASP A 284 11.65 -2.67 4.90
C ASP A 284 11.81 -1.37 4.10
N GLY A 285 12.99 -1.17 3.49
CA GLY A 285 13.24 -0.05 2.59
C GLY A 285 12.41 -0.04 1.30
N ILE A 286 11.72 -1.13 0.95
CA ILE A 286 10.89 -1.18 -0.26
C ILE A 286 9.54 -0.52 -0.01
N GLU A 287 9.35 0.68 -0.58
CA GLU A 287 8.09 1.42 -0.55
C GLU A 287 6.98 0.71 -1.36
N SER A 288 5.80 0.54 -0.75
CA SER A 288 4.62 -0.02 -1.44
C SER A 288 3.74 1.02 -2.11
N ARG A 289 3.80 2.30 -1.70
CA ARG A 289 2.97 3.41 -2.22
C ARG A 289 1.47 3.11 -2.30
N GLY A 290 0.97 2.29 -1.38
CA GLY A 290 -0.43 1.88 -1.31
C GLY A 290 -0.77 0.61 -2.09
N ASP A 291 0.13 0.07 -2.90
CA ASP A 291 -0.07 -1.21 -3.57
C ASP A 291 -0.15 -2.34 -2.53
N ARG A 292 -1.30 -3.05 -2.52
CA ARG A 292 -1.54 -4.14 -1.59
C ARG A 292 -0.72 -5.38 -1.92
N GLY A 293 -0.56 -5.71 -3.20
CA GLY A 293 0.22 -6.85 -3.64
C GLY A 293 1.69 -6.72 -3.27
N VAL A 294 2.26 -5.51 -3.36
CA VAL A 294 3.64 -5.24 -2.91
C VAL A 294 3.77 -5.48 -1.40
N ARG A 295 2.83 -5.00 -0.59
CA ARG A 295 2.86 -5.21 0.88
C ARG A 295 2.74 -6.67 1.26
N ASP A 296 1.79 -7.39 0.66
CA ASP A 296 1.53 -8.80 0.97
C ASP A 296 2.73 -9.67 0.58
N ARG A 297 3.30 -9.44 -0.60
CA ARG A 297 4.50 -10.18 -1.06
C ARG A 297 5.73 -9.85 -0.21
N ARG A 298 5.91 -8.59 0.19
CA ARG A 298 6.98 -8.18 1.12
C ARG A 298 6.84 -8.90 2.46
N ARG A 299 5.66 -8.87 3.08
CA ARG A 299 5.37 -9.57 4.34
C ARG A 299 5.63 -11.07 4.25
N ALA A 300 5.25 -11.70 3.14
CA ALA A 300 5.51 -13.12 2.93
C ALA A 300 7.00 -13.45 2.91
N VAL A 301 7.84 -12.61 2.28
CA VAL A 301 9.30 -12.81 2.27
C VAL A 301 9.89 -12.50 3.65
N VAL A 302 9.48 -11.42 4.30
CA VAL A 302 9.91 -11.06 5.67
C VAL A 302 9.67 -12.22 6.64
N ARG A 303 8.46 -12.79 6.68
CA ARG A 303 8.13 -13.95 7.52
C ARG A 303 9.05 -15.14 7.28
N LYS A 304 9.38 -15.43 6.01
CA LYS A 304 10.30 -16.54 5.66
C LYS A 304 11.72 -16.28 6.17
N VAL A 305 12.19 -15.04 6.09
CA VAL A 305 13.51 -14.63 6.59
C VAL A 305 13.54 -14.68 8.12
N GLU A 306 12.51 -14.16 8.80
CA GLU A 306 12.37 -14.21 10.26
C GLU A 306 12.27 -15.64 10.79
N THR A 307 11.48 -16.50 10.14
CA THR A 307 11.38 -17.92 10.51
C THR A 307 12.75 -18.61 10.41
N GLU A 308 13.54 -18.30 9.38
CA GLU A 308 14.88 -18.84 9.22
C GLU A 308 15.87 -18.29 10.26
N ALA A 309 15.78 -16.99 10.59
CA ALA A 309 16.58 -16.39 11.64
C ALA A 309 16.26 -17.03 13.01
N ALA A 310 14.97 -17.18 13.33
CA ALA A 310 14.52 -17.86 14.54
C ALA A 310 14.99 -19.32 14.58
N ARG A 311 14.94 -20.04 13.45
CA ARG A 311 15.46 -21.42 13.35
C ARG A 311 16.94 -21.50 13.69
N LEU A 312 17.77 -20.56 13.24
CA LEU A 312 19.20 -20.53 13.59
C LEU A 312 19.41 -20.22 15.07
N GLU A 313 18.63 -19.26 15.59
CA GLU A 313 18.70 -18.88 16.99
C GLU A 313 18.28 -20.01 17.93
N SER A 314 17.26 -20.79 17.55
CA SER A 314 16.92 -22.03 18.25
C SER A 314 18.03 -23.06 18.09
N PHE A 315 18.52 -23.31 16.87
CA PHE A 315 19.55 -24.33 16.62
C PHE A 315 20.80 -24.22 17.51
N TRP A 316 21.37 -23.02 17.71
CA TRP A 316 22.53 -22.92 18.63
C TRP A 316 22.11 -22.87 20.09
N ARG A 317 20.86 -22.50 20.39
CA ARG A 317 20.35 -22.51 21.75
C ARG A 317 20.22 -23.94 22.25
N ASP A 318 19.69 -24.73 21.35
CA ASP A 318 19.45 -26.14 21.47
C ASP A 318 20.71 -26.94 21.79
N VAL A 319 21.77 -26.71 21.01
CA VAL A 319 23.09 -27.35 21.20
C VAL A 319 23.68 -27.07 22.59
N TRP A 320 23.44 -25.88 23.14
CA TRP A 320 23.93 -25.56 24.48
C TRP A 320 23.16 -26.28 25.58
N ALA A 321 21.85 -26.39 25.44
CA ALA A 321 20.99 -27.03 26.44
C ALA A 321 21.45 -28.46 26.75
N VAL A 322 21.81 -29.23 25.70
CA VAL A 322 22.33 -30.60 25.87
C VAL A 322 23.66 -30.64 26.61
N HIS A 323 24.53 -29.65 26.38
CA HIS A 323 25.80 -29.56 27.09
C HIS A 323 25.60 -29.24 28.56
N ASP A 324 24.67 -28.33 28.89
CA ASP A 324 24.36 -27.95 30.27
C ASP A 324 23.77 -29.13 31.07
N GLU A 325 22.91 -29.94 30.43
CA GLU A 325 22.39 -31.19 31.01
C GLU A 325 23.49 -32.24 31.22
N SER A 326 24.50 -32.30 30.33
CA SER A 326 25.61 -33.25 30.46
C SER A 326 26.60 -32.85 31.57
N ASP A 327 26.91 -31.56 31.71
CA ASP A 327 27.84 -31.03 32.73
C ASP A 327 27.24 -31.11 34.15
N SER A 328 25.92 -30.98 34.28
CA SER A 328 25.22 -31.07 35.58
C SER A 328 25.01 -32.50 36.09
N GLY A 329 25.11 -33.52 35.23
CA GLY A 329 24.91 -34.93 35.59
C GLY A 329 26.15 -35.64 36.16
N GLU A 330 27.35 -35.05 36.08
CA GLU A 330 28.60 -35.69 36.51
C GLU A 330 28.97 -35.45 37.99
N ASP A 331 28.34 -34.49 38.68
CA ASP A 331 28.69 -34.15 40.08
C ASP A 331 28.01 -35.03 41.14
N ASP A 332 26.97 -35.82 40.79
CA ASP A 332 26.26 -36.71 41.73
C ASP A 332 26.71 -38.19 41.68
N PHE A 333 27.66 -38.54 40.80
CA PHE A 333 28.34 -39.84 40.85
C PHE A 333 29.67 -39.71 41.61
N GLU A 334 29.59 -39.22 42.86
CA GLU A 334 30.65 -39.43 43.85
C GLU A 334 30.81 -40.95 44.02
N PHE A 335 31.78 -41.49 43.28
CA PHE A 335 32.23 -42.86 43.33
C PHE A 335 32.68 -43.13 44.77
N GLN A 336 31.75 -43.55 45.63
CA GLN A 336 32.08 -44.42 46.76
C GLN A 336 32.75 -45.62 46.13
N THR A 337 34.07 -45.55 45.98
CA THR A 337 34.93 -46.69 45.73
C THR A 337 34.50 -47.76 46.73
N PRO A 338 33.84 -48.84 46.30
CA PRO A 338 33.54 -49.91 47.23
C PRO A 338 34.90 -50.45 47.71
N PRO A 339 35.10 -50.63 49.02
CA PRO A 339 36.32 -51.21 49.53
C PRO A 339 36.54 -52.57 48.88
N SER A 340 37.71 -52.70 48.25
CA SER A 340 38.28 -53.94 47.72
C SER A 340 37.78 -55.18 48.46
N SER A 341 36.96 -56.00 47.79
CA SER A 341 36.67 -57.37 48.19
C SER A 341 36.70 -58.26 46.95
N PRO A 342 37.66 -59.20 46.86
CA PRO A 342 37.72 -60.17 45.78
C PRO A 342 36.96 -61.43 46.18
N MET A 343 35.89 -61.80 45.46
CA MET A 343 35.35 -63.17 45.40
C MET A 343 34.19 -63.21 44.39
N LEU A 344 34.42 -63.76 43.19
CA LEU A 344 34.07 -65.14 42.78
C LEU A 344 32.69 -65.26 42.09
N ALA A 345 32.77 -65.43 40.76
CA ALA A 345 32.07 -66.43 39.92
C ALA A 345 30.54 -66.40 39.68
N ALA A 346 30.21 -66.92 38.49
CA ALA A 346 28.89 -67.30 37.90
C ALA A 346 28.08 -66.14 37.26
N ALA A 347 28.00 -65.99 35.93
CA ALA A 347 27.35 -66.83 34.89
C ALA A 347 25.81 -66.74 34.91
N ASP A 348 25.24 -65.95 33.98
CA ASP A 348 24.04 -66.24 33.15
C ASP A 348 23.68 -64.96 32.35
N THR A 349 23.88 -64.86 31.04
CA THR A 349 22.99 -65.29 29.93
C THR A 349 21.52 -64.88 30.10
N VAL A 350 21.10 -63.73 29.54
CA VAL A 350 19.78 -63.57 28.90
C VAL A 350 19.88 -62.52 27.79
N GLU A 351 19.90 -63.00 26.55
CA GLU A 351 19.52 -62.23 25.37
C GLU A 351 18.04 -61.87 25.45
N LYS A 352 17.68 -60.62 25.12
CA LYS A 352 16.30 -60.31 24.74
C LYS A 352 16.29 -59.35 23.57
N GLU A 353 16.12 -59.96 22.40
CA GLU A 353 15.55 -59.33 21.21
C GLU A 353 14.27 -58.57 21.58
N LEU A 354 14.16 -57.33 21.09
CA LEU A 354 12.88 -56.71 20.83
C LEU A 354 12.94 -55.93 19.52
N THR A 355 12.60 -56.67 18.49
CA THR A 355 12.04 -56.28 17.20
C THR A 355 10.79 -55.41 17.34
N GLY A 356 10.61 -54.49 16.39
CA GLY A 356 9.35 -53.78 16.10
C GLY A 356 9.41 -52.30 16.45
N ASP A 357 8.98 -51.35 15.63
CA ASP A 357 8.06 -51.43 14.49
C ASP A 357 8.29 -50.17 13.64
N GLU A 358 8.55 -50.38 12.36
CA GLU A 358 8.86 -49.40 11.34
C GLU A 358 7.54 -48.85 10.79
N LYS A 359 7.12 -47.66 11.24
CA LYS A 359 6.03 -46.92 10.60
C LYS A 359 6.57 -45.81 9.71
N ASP A 360 6.85 -46.25 8.50
CA ASP A 360 6.93 -45.46 7.28
C ASP A 360 5.53 -44.86 6.96
N GLU A 361 5.35 -43.56 7.18
CA GLU A 361 4.25 -42.79 6.59
C GLU A 361 4.84 -41.72 5.67
N GLY A 362 5.23 -42.17 4.48
CA GLY A 362 5.51 -41.31 3.33
C GLY A 362 4.25 -40.57 2.89
N MET A 363 4.09 -39.33 3.35
CA MET A 363 3.13 -38.38 2.79
C MET A 363 3.84 -37.52 1.74
N VAL A 364 3.87 -38.03 0.52
CA VAL A 364 4.27 -37.30 -0.69
C VAL A 364 3.16 -36.33 -1.09
N ASP A 365 3.23 -35.09 -0.58
CA ASP A 365 2.43 -33.99 -1.12
C ASP A 365 3.05 -33.49 -2.41
N GLU A 366 2.56 -34.06 -3.50
CA GLU A 366 2.76 -33.68 -4.89
C GLU A 366 2.13 -32.29 -5.15
N PHE A 367 2.88 -31.22 -4.85
CA PHE A 367 2.49 -29.87 -5.25
C PHE A 367 2.79 -29.64 -6.74
N VAL A 368 1.76 -29.81 -7.54
CA VAL A 368 1.68 -29.38 -8.94
C VAL A 368 1.71 -27.85 -9.01
N LEU A 369 2.76 -27.31 -9.63
CA LEU A 369 2.85 -25.91 -10.07
C LEU A 369 2.02 -25.72 -11.36
N VAL A 370 1.05 -24.80 -11.31
CA VAL A 370 0.36 -24.24 -12.49
C VAL A 370 0.86 -22.81 -12.74
#